data_AF-A0A3D0X8R7-F1
#
_entry.id   AF-A0A3D0X8R7-F1
#
_cell.length_a   1.000
_cell.length_b   1.000
_cell.length_c   1.000
_cell.angle_alpha   90.00
_cell.angle_beta   90.00
_cell.angle_gamma   90.00
#
_symmetry.space_group_name_H-M   'P 1'
#
loop_
_entity.id
_entity.type
_entity.pdbx_description
1 polymer ?
#
loop_
_entity_poly.entity_id
_entity_poly.type
_entity_poly.pdbx_seq_one_letter_code
_entity_poly.pdbx_strand_id
1 'polypeptide(L)' 'MEDVMDYSEILSQQFNIKKEYADNIINLLDDGNTIPFIARYRKEMHGSMDDQLIREFAEKLEYLRGIDKRREEIKSL' A
#
# COMPACT_ATOMS: atom_id res chain seq x y z
N MET A 1 11.47 0.69 19.57
CA MET A 1 10.32 0.48 18.68
C MET A 1 10.64 1.33 17.47
N GLU A 2 11.06 0.70 16.38
CA GLU A 2 11.62 1.39 15.21
C GLU A 2 10.61 2.39 14.65
N ASP A 3 11.09 3.56 14.21
CA ASP A 3 10.33 4.55 13.42
C ASP A 3 10.03 3.97 12.02
N VAL A 4 9.33 2.85 11.96
CA VAL A 4 8.83 2.29 10.70
C VAL A 4 7.64 3.13 10.27
N MET A 5 7.68 3.60 9.02
CA MET A 5 6.58 4.38 8.47
C MET A 5 5.31 3.54 8.37
N ASP A 6 4.21 4.03 8.94
CA ASP A 6 2.89 3.40 8.79
C ASP A 6 2.31 3.71 7.41
N TYR A 7 2.62 2.83 6.44
CA TYR A 7 2.17 3.00 5.06
C TYR A 7 0.64 2.99 4.93
N SER A 8 -0.03 2.12 5.68
CA SER A 8 -1.48 1.97 5.64
C SER A 8 -2.19 3.23 6.09
N GLU A 9 -1.70 3.88 7.15
CA GLU A 9 -2.24 5.17 7.59
C GLU A 9 -2.13 6.23 6.50
N ILE A 10 -0.94 6.43 5.93
CA ILE A 10 -0.67 7.43 4.89
C ILE A 10 -1.54 7.19 3.66
N LEU A 11 -1.57 5.95 3.18
CA LEU A 11 -2.31 5.57 1.99
C LEU A 11 -3.83 5.65 2.22
N SER A 12 -4.31 5.28 3.41
CA SER A 12 -5.73 5.40 3.73
C SER A 12 -6.22 6.84 3.67
N GLN A 13 -5.42 7.78 4.18
CA GLN A 13 -5.73 9.21 4.13
C GLN A 13 -5.67 9.75 2.69
N GLN A 14 -4.64 9.35 1.91
CA GLN A 14 -4.47 9.81 0.54
C GLN A 14 -5.59 9.34 -0.40
N PHE A 15 -6.02 8.08 -0.26
CA PHE A 15 -7.06 7.48 -1.11
C PHE A 15 -8.47 7.60 -0.52
N ASN A 16 -8.62 8.25 0.65
CA ASN A 16 -9.87 8.39 1.37
C ASN A 16 -10.60 7.05 1.56
N ILE A 17 -9.85 6.05 2.04
CA ILE A 17 -10.35 4.71 2.34
C ILE A 17 -10.13 4.38 3.82
N LYS A 18 -10.77 3.32 4.31
CA LYS A 18 -10.48 2.81 5.66
C LYS A 18 -9.05 2.30 5.71
N LYS A 19 -8.37 2.49 6.84
CA LYS A 19 -7.03 1.92 7.08
C LYS A 19 -6.98 0.41 6.83
N GLU A 20 -8.00 -0.32 7.29
CA GLU A 20 -8.15 -1.75 7.04
C GLU A 20 -8.12 -2.11 5.54
N TYR A 21 -8.71 -1.28 4.68
CA TYR A 21 -8.65 -1.50 3.24
C TYR A 21 -7.26 -1.24 2.67
N ALA A 22 -6.55 -0.24 3.19
CA ALA A 22 -5.15 -0.03 2.83
C ALA A 22 -4.28 -1.22 3.26
N ASP A 23 -4.43 -1.71 4.51
CA ASP A 23 -3.76 -2.90 5.02
C ASP A 23 -3.99 -4.12 4.11
N ASN A 24 -5.26 -4.36 3.74
CA ASN A 24 -5.63 -5.46 2.87
C ASN A 24 -5.00 -5.36 1.49
N ILE A 25 -4.99 -4.18 0.87
CA ILE A 25 -4.37 -3.98 -0.45
C ILE A 25 -2.86 -4.24 -0.36
N ILE A 26 -2.18 -3.73 0.66
CA ILE A 26 -0.75 -3.96 0.89
C ILE A 26 -0.47 -5.46 1.01
N ASN A 27 -1.21 -6.17 1.87
CA ASN A 27 -1.04 -7.61 2.05
C ASN A 27 -1.25 -8.39 0.75
N LEU A 28 -2.28 -8.04 -0.03
CA LEU A 28 -2.54 -8.70 -1.31
C LEU A 28 -1.41 -8.47 -2.33
N LEU A 29 -0.85 -7.26 -2.40
CA LEU A 29 0.29 -6.93 -3.26
C LEU A 29 1.56 -7.68 -2.80
N ASP A 30 1.80 -7.75 -1.50
CA ASP A 30 2.95 -8.45 -0.91
C ASP A 30 2.87 -9.97 -1.09
N ASP A 31 1.66 -10.53 -1.07
CA ASP A 31 1.38 -11.92 -1.44
C ASP A 31 1.56 -12.19 -2.96
N GLY A 32 1.91 -11.17 -3.75
CA GLY A 32 2.19 -11.29 -5.18
C GLY A 32 0.94 -11.29 -6.07
N ASN A 33 -0.22 -10.88 -5.55
CA ASN A 33 -1.43 -10.78 -6.36
C ASN A 33 -1.31 -9.62 -7.37
N THR A 34 -1.78 -9.86 -8.59
CA THR A 34 -1.75 -8.82 -9.63
C THR A 34 -2.88 -7.80 -9.46
N ILE A 35 -2.64 -6.54 -9.85
CA ILE A 35 -3.65 -5.47 -9.78
C ILE A 35 -4.99 -5.87 -10.45
N PRO A 36 -5.01 -6.45 -11.68
CA PRO A 36 -6.27 -6.88 -12.29
C PRO A 36 -6.99 -7.97 -11.49
N PHE A 37 -6.25 -8.84 -10.82
CA PHE A 37 -6.83 -9.87 -9.96
C PHE A 37 -7.47 -9.26 -8.71
N ILE A 38 -6.75 -8.37 -8.03
CA ILE A 38 -7.25 -7.68 -6.82
C ILE A 38 -8.54 -6.93 -7.16
N ALA A 39 -8.51 -6.06 -8.17
CA ALA A 39 -9.65 -5.22 -8.58
C ALA A 39 -10.90 -6.03 -8.95
N ARG A 40 -10.72 -7.23 -9.53
CA ARG A 40 -11.83 -8.07 -10.00
C ARG A 40 -12.36 -9.04 -8.94
N TYR A 41 -11.48 -9.63 -8.13
CA TYR A 41 -11.81 -10.78 -7.28
C TYR A 41 -11.65 -10.54 -5.78
N ARG A 42 -11.25 -9.33 -5.35
CA ARG A 42 -11.06 -8.98 -3.93
C ARG A 42 -11.79 -7.70 -3.52
N LYS A 43 -12.89 -7.36 -4.21
CA LYS A 43 -13.65 -6.11 -4.04
C LYS A 43 -13.98 -5.73 -2.59
N GLU A 44 -14.41 -6.71 -1.80
CA GLU A 44 -14.78 -6.52 -0.38
C GLU A 44 -13.58 -6.13 0.50
N MET A 45 -12.36 -6.51 0.09
CA MET A 45 -11.14 -6.27 0.86
C MET A 45 -10.65 -4.83 0.73
N HIS A 46 -11.06 -4.09 -0.31
CA HIS A 46 -10.54 -2.77 -0.65
C HIS A 46 -11.65 -1.72 -0.90
N GLY A 47 -12.89 -1.99 -0.48
CA GLY A 47 -13.99 -1.04 -0.62
C GLY A 47 -14.40 -0.74 -2.06
N SER A 48 -14.20 -1.70 -2.98
CA SER A 48 -14.55 -1.57 -4.41
C SER A 48 -13.79 -0.50 -5.23
N MET A 49 -12.57 -0.13 -4.83
CA MET A 49 -11.63 0.57 -5.73
C MET A 49 -11.48 -0.13 -7.09
N ASP A 50 -11.36 0.65 -8.17
CA ASP A 50 -11.09 0.13 -9.51
C ASP A 50 -9.58 -0.16 -9.72
N ASP A 51 -9.25 -0.72 -10.87
CA ASP A 51 -7.88 -1.10 -11.22
C ASP A 51 -6.93 0.10 -11.37
N GLN A 52 -7.45 1.26 -11.80
CA GLN A 52 -6.68 2.49 -11.86
C GLN A 52 -6.29 2.96 -10.45
N LEU A 53 -7.24 3.05 -9.52
CA LEU A 53 -6.95 3.45 -8.15
C LEU A 53 -6.01 2.49 -7.43
N ILE A 54 -6.16 1.17 -7.65
CA ILE A 54 -5.24 0.17 -7.07
C ILE A 54 -3.82 0.30 -7.66
N ARG A 55 -3.69 0.69 -8.94
CA ARG A 55 -2.37 0.98 -9.53
C ARG A 55 -1.72 2.21 -8.90
N GLU A 56 -2.46 3.30 -8.78
CA GLU A 56 -1.97 4.53 -8.14
C GLU A 56 -1.56 4.26 -6.67
N PHE A 57 -2.34 3.43 -5.96
CA PHE A 57 -2.02 2.97 -4.61
C PHE A 57 -0.70 2.21 -4.58
N ALA A 58 -0.51 1.23 -5.47
CA ALA A 58 0.71 0.42 -5.53
C ALA A 58 1.95 1.26 -5.86
N GLU A 59 1.85 2.20 -6.81
CA GLU A 59 2.93 3.12 -7.13
C GLU A 59 3.31 4.01 -5.94
N LYS A 60 2.31 4.48 -5.18
CA LYS A 60 2.56 5.27 -3.97
C LYS A 60 3.20 4.44 -2.87
N LEU A 61 2.75 3.20 -2.67
CA LEU A 61 3.34 2.26 -1.71
C LEU A 61 4.84 2.03 -1.99
N GLU A 62 5.19 1.74 -3.25
CA GLU A 62 6.58 1.55 -3.67
C GLU A 62 7.44 2.81 -3.45
N TYR A 63 6.88 3.99 -3.72
CA TYR A 63 7.56 5.26 -3.42
C TYR A 63 7.85 5.42 -1.92
N LEU A 64 6.87 5.12 -1.05
CA LEU A 64 7.03 5.23 0.40
C LEU A 64 8.08 4.23 0.91
N ARG A 65 8.04 2.98 0.45
CA ARG A 65 9.07 1.96 0.74
C ARG A 65 10.46 2.41 0.32
N GLY A 66 10.58 3.06 -0.84
CA GLY A 66 11.85 3.63 -1.31
C GLY A 66 12.37 4.80 -0.46
N ILE A 67 11.50 5.57 0.18
CA ILE A 67 11.91 6.56 1.18
C ILE A 67 12.43 5.87 2.44
N ASP A 68 11.68 4.88 2.93
CA ASP A 68 11.99 4.19 4.17
C ASP A 68 13.33 3.45 4.07
N LYS A 69 13.53 2.71 2.97
CA LYS A 69 14.81 2.07 2.67
C LYS A 69 15.99 3.05 2.66
N ARG A 70 15.84 4.23 2.05
CA ARG A 70 16.90 5.26 2.05
C ARG A 70 17.20 5.79 3.45
N ARG A 71 16.18 5.91 4.31
CA ARG A 71 16.37 6.33 5.71
C ARG A 71 17.14 5.27 6.49
N GLU A 72 16.83 3.99 6.29
CA GLU A 72 17.55 2.88 6.89
C GLU A 72 19.02 2.85 6.43
N GLU A 73 19.27 3.00 5.13
CA GLU A 73 20.62 3.06 4.56
C GLU A 73 21.44 4.19 5.22
N ILE A 74 20.89 5.41 5.32
CA ILE A 74 21.56 6.54 5.98
C ILE A 74 21.81 6.27 7.47
N LYS A 75 20.88 5.64 8.18
CA LYS A 75 21.01 5.32 9.61
C LYS A 75 22.07 4.25 9.88
N SER A 76 22.33 3.39 8.89
CA SER A 76 23.30 2.30 8.99
C SER A 76 24.74 2.71 8.66
N LEU A 77 24.96 3.94 8.19
CA LEU A 77 26.28 4.56 7.96
C LEU A 77 26.86 5.16 9.25
#